data_AF-A0A536WDV8-F1
#
_entry.id   AF-A0A536WDV8-F1
#
_cell.length_a   1.000
_cell.length_b   1.000
_cell.length_c   1.000
_cell.angle_alpha   90.00
_cell.angle_beta   90.00
_cell.angle_gamma   90.00
#
_symmetry.space_group_name_H-M   'P 1'
#
loop_
_entity.id
_entity.type
_entity.pdbx_description
1 polymer ?
#
loop_
_entity_poly.entity_id
_entity_poly.type
_entity_poly.pdbx_seq_one_letter_code
_entity_poly.pdbx_strand_id
1 'polypeptide(L)'
;MLWLTVLLTVIAAGFAYSMRTEALAARNAVALAQVRALADGAISRVVFELMRPRTVAETWAFDGAVHYWEEGGATIAANAVDESGKIDLNAASDALLKNLFQTAAGVDADTAARLVDAIGD
;
A
#
# COMPACT_ATOMS: atom_id res chain seq x y z
N MET A 1 37.47 36.31 25.41
CA MET A 1 37.16 35.92 24.02
C MET A 1 36.44 34.57 23.89
N LEU A 2 36.38 33.74 24.94
CA LEU A 2 35.73 32.41 24.93
C LEU A 2 34.20 32.43 24.69
N TRP A 3 33.52 33.50 25.08
CA TRP A 3 32.07 33.59 24.93
C TRP A 3 31.62 33.68 23.46
N LEU A 4 32.39 34.35 22.59
CA LEU A 4 32.11 34.43 21.15
C LEU A 4 32.27 33.07 20.46
N THR A 5 33.30 32.31 20.83
CA THR A 5 33.53 30.97 20.28
C THR A 5 32.44 29.99 20.69
N VAL A 6 31.97 30.07 21.94
CA VAL A 6 30.84 29.26 22.41
C VAL A 6 29.57 29.61 21.62
N LEU A 7 29.25 30.91 21.46
CA LEU A 7 28.09 31.34 20.69
C LEU A 7 28.13 30.85 19.24
N LEU A 8 29.27 31.04 18.56
CA LEU A 8 29.46 30.56 17.19
C LEU A 8 29.31 29.05 17.07
N THR A 9 29.80 28.30 18.06
CA THR A 9 29.69 26.83 18.09
C THR A 9 28.24 26.39 18.23
N VAL A 10 27.46 27.03 19.09
CA VAL A 10 26.02 26.71 19.26
C VAL A 10 25.25 27.00 17.96
N ILE A 11 25.51 28.13 17.31
CA ILE A 11 24.87 28.48 16.03
C ILE A 11 25.26 27.46 14.94
N ALA A 12 26.54 27.14 14.83
CA ALA A 12 27.04 26.16 13.86
C ALA A 12 26.44 24.77 14.09
N ALA A 13 26.32 24.34 15.36
CA ALA A 13 25.70 23.07 15.71
C ALA A 13 24.21 23.03 15.36
N GLY A 14 23.46 24.10 15.65
CA GLY A 14 22.06 24.22 15.27
C GLY A 14 21.85 24.17 13.76
N PHE A 15 22.68 24.90 13.00
CA PHE A 15 22.66 24.86 11.54
C PHE A 15 22.97 23.47 10.99
N ALA A 16 24.03 22.82 11.47
CA ALA A 16 24.41 21.47 11.03
C ALA A 16 23.29 20.44 11.32
N TYR A 17 22.62 20.56 12.47
CA TYR A 17 21.47 19.73 12.81
C TYR A 17 20.28 19.94 11.86
N SER A 18 19.96 21.21 11.55
CA SER A 18 18.90 21.56 10.60
C SER A 18 19.19 21.02 9.20
N MET A 19 20.40 21.27 8.68
CA MET A 19 20.82 20.77 7.35
C MET A 19 20.78 19.25 7.25
N ARG A 20 21.19 18.54 8.31
CA ARG A 20 21.09 17.08 8.35
C ARG A 20 19.64 16.62 8.25
N THR A 21 18.73 17.28 8.96
CA THR A 21 17.30 16.93 8.95
C THR A 21 16.69 17.16 7.57
N GLU A 22 16.98 18.29 6.94
CA GLU A 22 16.51 18.61 5.59
C GLU A 22 17.07 17.64 4.54
N ALA A 23 18.36 17.29 4.63
CA ALA A 23 18.97 16.30 3.74
C ALA A 23 18.33 14.90 3.89
N LEU A 24 18.00 14.49 5.12
CA LEU A 24 17.28 13.24 5.36
C LEU A 24 15.87 13.28 4.78
N ALA A 25 15.14 14.38 4.97
CA ALA A 25 13.80 14.56 4.42
C ALA A 25 13.81 14.53 2.88
N ALA A 26 14.72 15.25 2.24
CA ALA A 26 14.88 15.27 0.80
C ALA A 26 15.21 13.88 0.24
N ARG A 27 16.13 13.14 0.89
CA ARG A 27 16.46 11.77 0.48
C ARG A 27 15.26 10.84 0.59
N ASN A 28 14.50 10.93 1.68
CA ASN A 28 13.29 10.11 1.87
C ASN A 28 12.22 10.43 0.83
N ALA A 29 12.05 11.71 0.46
CA ALA A 29 11.11 12.12 -0.58
C ALA A 29 11.50 11.52 -1.95
N VAL A 30 12.79 11.54 -2.31
CA VAL A 30 13.29 10.92 -3.54
C VAL A 30 13.07 9.41 -3.51
N ALA A 31 13.42 8.73 -2.41
CA ALA A 31 13.22 7.30 -2.28
C ALA A 31 11.73 6.91 -2.40
N LEU A 32 10.83 7.67 -1.77
CA LEU A 32 9.39 7.43 -1.88
C LEU A 32 8.89 7.61 -3.31
N ALA A 33 9.36 8.65 -4.02
CA ALA A 33 8.99 8.87 -5.42
C ALA A 33 9.46 7.72 -6.32
N GLN A 34 10.67 7.19 -6.10
CA GLN A 34 11.19 6.04 -6.83
C GLN A 34 10.37 4.77 -6.57
N VAL A 35 10.07 4.46 -5.31
CA VAL A 35 9.24 3.30 -4.94
C VAL A 35 7.86 3.41 -5.56
N ARG A 36 7.25 4.60 -5.56
CA ARG A 36 5.94 4.83 -6.16
C ARG A 36 5.96 4.63 -7.67
N ALA A 37 6.97 5.16 -8.36
CA ALA A 37 7.12 4.95 -9.80
C ALA A 37 7.30 3.46 -10.15
N LEU A 38 8.06 2.70 -9.35
CA LEU A 38 8.20 1.26 -9.52
C LEU A 38 6.88 0.52 -9.28
N ALA A 39 6.10 0.90 -8.27
CA ALA A 39 4.79 0.32 -8.01
C ALA A 39 3.79 0.60 -9.16
N ASP A 40 3.78 1.82 -9.70
CA ASP A 40 2.92 2.19 -10.84
C ASP A 40 3.31 1.41 -12.11
N GLY A 41 4.61 1.23 -12.34
CA GLY A 41 5.15 0.37 -13.40
C GLY A 41 4.76 -1.10 -13.22
N ALA A 42 4.81 -1.60 -11.99
CA ALA A 42 4.43 -2.96 -11.65
C ALA A 42 2.95 -3.23 -11.94
N ILE A 43 2.05 -2.29 -11.59
CA ILE A 43 0.62 -2.39 -11.93
C ILE A 43 0.46 -2.48 -13.45
N SER A 44 1.14 -1.61 -14.20
CA SER A 44 1.06 -1.58 -15.67
C SER A 44 1.51 -2.92 -16.28
N ARG A 45 2.59 -3.51 -15.75
CA ARG A 45 3.07 -4.84 -16.16
C ARG A 45 2.07 -5.94 -15.81
N VAL A 46 1.55 -5.97 -14.59
CA VAL A 46 0.55 -6.97 -14.14
C VAL A 46 -0.66 -6.94 -15.07
N VAL A 47 -1.20 -5.76 -15.37
CA VAL A 47 -2.34 -5.60 -16.29
C VAL A 47 -1.98 -6.12 -17.68
N PHE A 48 -0.81 -5.78 -18.21
CA PHE A 48 -0.35 -6.29 -19.49
C PHE A 48 -0.29 -7.82 -19.53
N GLU A 49 0.29 -8.46 -18.51
CA GLU A 49 0.40 -9.92 -18.43
C GLU A 49 -0.97 -10.61 -18.36
N LEU A 50 -1.91 -10.03 -17.60
CA LEU A 50 -3.28 -10.55 -17.48
C LEU A 50 -4.10 -10.40 -18.77
N MET A 51 -3.77 -9.43 -19.62
CA MET A 51 -4.43 -9.21 -20.91
C MET A 51 -3.90 -10.10 -22.04
N ARG A 52 -2.78 -10.82 -21.83
CA ARG A 52 -2.20 -11.68 -22.85
C ARG A 52 -3.16 -12.83 -23.20
N PRO A 53 -3.28 -13.21 -24.48
CA PRO A 53 -4.06 -14.38 -24.86
C PRO A 53 -3.59 -15.62 -24.09
N ARG A 54 -4.54 -16.37 -23.50
CA ARG A 54 -4.28 -17.60 -22.72
C ARG A 54 -3.76 -18.78 -23.55
N THR A 55 -3.41 -18.54 -24.81
CA THR A 55 -2.83 -19.52 -25.74
C THR A 55 -1.32 -19.64 -25.59
N VAL A 56 -0.70 -18.76 -24.81
CA VAL A 56 0.73 -18.78 -24.52
C VAL A 56 0.95 -19.50 -23.19
N ALA A 57 1.96 -20.39 -23.12
CA ALA A 57 2.38 -20.95 -21.84
C ALA A 57 2.81 -19.81 -20.89
N GLU A 58 2.47 -19.93 -19.61
CA GLU A 58 2.83 -18.96 -18.53
C GLU A 58 2.07 -17.61 -18.52
N THR A 59 0.91 -17.50 -19.16
CA THR A 59 0.03 -16.33 -18.97
C THR A 59 -0.42 -16.22 -17.51
N TRP A 60 -0.28 -15.03 -16.92
CA TRP A 60 -0.70 -14.78 -15.53
C TRP A 60 -2.23 -14.86 -15.40
N ALA A 61 -2.70 -15.27 -14.23
CA ALA A 61 -4.12 -15.39 -13.91
C ALA A 61 -4.50 -14.60 -12.65
N PHE A 62 -5.79 -14.39 -12.44
CA PHE A 62 -6.34 -13.75 -11.23
C PHE A 62 -6.47 -14.74 -10.05
N ASP A 63 -5.53 -15.69 -9.93
CA ASP A 63 -5.57 -16.79 -8.97
C ASP A 63 -4.82 -16.47 -7.66
N GLY A 64 -4.27 -15.27 -7.53
CA GLY A 64 -3.52 -14.82 -6.37
C GLY A 64 -2.07 -15.31 -6.32
N ALA A 65 -1.57 -16.01 -7.35
CA ALA A 65 -0.17 -16.40 -7.42
C ALA A 65 0.75 -15.17 -7.40
N VAL A 66 1.82 -15.24 -6.61
CA VAL A 66 2.80 -14.16 -6.52
C VAL A 66 3.85 -14.33 -7.60
N HIS A 67 3.98 -13.30 -8.43
CA HIS A 67 5.01 -13.19 -9.45
C HIS A 67 6.12 -12.25 -8.98
N TYR A 68 7.37 -12.69 -9.16
CA TYR A 68 8.57 -11.97 -8.76
C TYR A 68 9.40 -11.56 -9.98
N TRP A 69 9.94 -10.34 -9.96
CA TRP A 69 10.93 -9.91 -10.94
C TRP A 69 11.79 -8.77 -10.38
N GLU A 70 12.87 -8.46 -11.09
CA GLU A 70 13.77 -7.34 -10.78
C GLU A 70 13.53 -6.18 -11.74
N GLU A 71 13.38 -4.97 -11.22
CA GLU A 71 13.23 -3.75 -12.01
C GLU A 71 13.75 -2.53 -11.24
N GLY A 72 14.53 -1.67 -11.90
CA GLY A 72 15.08 -0.47 -11.27
C GLY A 72 15.95 -0.74 -10.03
N GLY A 73 16.53 -1.95 -9.91
CA GLY A 73 17.31 -2.36 -8.74
C GLY A 73 16.47 -2.76 -7.52
N ALA A 74 15.16 -2.97 -7.70
CA ALA A 74 14.27 -3.49 -6.67
C ALA A 74 13.65 -4.83 -7.11
N THR A 75 13.51 -5.73 -6.14
CA THR A 75 12.69 -6.93 -6.27
C THR A 75 11.22 -6.55 -6.10
N ILE A 76 10.41 -6.81 -7.12
CA ILE A 76 8.97 -6.59 -7.09
C ILE A 76 8.27 -7.92 -6.89
N ALA A 77 7.29 -7.94 -5.98
CA ALA A 77 6.36 -9.02 -5.78
C ALA A 77 4.95 -8.49 -6.08
N ALA A 78 4.26 -9.09 -7.05
CA ALA A 78 2.90 -8.71 -7.38
C ALA A 78 2.00 -9.94 -7.56
N ASN A 79 0.75 -9.82 -7.16
CA ASN A 79 -0.29 -10.79 -7.43
C ASN A 79 -1.57 -10.07 -7.86
N ALA A 80 -2.48 -10.82 -8.50
CA ALA A 80 -3.80 -10.33 -8.86
C ALA A 80 -4.84 -11.36 -8.43
N VAL A 81 -5.95 -10.88 -7.88
CA VAL A 81 -7.08 -11.70 -7.42
C VAL A 81 -8.36 -11.14 -7.99
N ASP A 82 -9.26 -12.01 -8.42
CA ASP A 82 -10.59 -11.61 -8.85
C ASP A 82 -11.45 -11.19 -7.65
N GLU A 83 -11.94 -9.95 -7.66
CA GLU A 83 -12.82 -9.42 -6.60
C GLU A 83 -14.30 -9.64 -6.89
N SER A 84 -14.68 -10.01 -8.11
CA SER A 84 -16.08 -10.20 -8.51
C SER A 84 -16.78 -11.34 -7.78
N GLY A 85 -16.00 -12.28 -7.22
CA GLY A 85 -16.51 -13.37 -6.39
C GLY A 85 -16.79 -13.00 -4.93
N LYS A 86 -16.46 -11.77 -4.50
CA LYS A 86 -16.69 -11.29 -3.13
C LYS A 86 -18.06 -10.60 -3.02
N ILE A 87 -18.57 -10.52 -1.79
CA ILE A 87 -19.74 -9.69 -1.48
C ILE A 87 -19.32 -8.22 -1.53
N ASP A 88 -19.95 -7.43 -2.41
CA ASP A 88 -19.72 -5.98 -2.49
C ASP A 88 -20.33 -5.29 -1.26
N LEU A 89 -19.47 -4.81 -0.37
CA LEU A 89 -19.88 -4.13 0.85
C LEU A 89 -20.66 -2.84 0.59
N ASN A 90 -20.47 -2.21 -0.58
CA ASN A 90 -21.12 -0.94 -0.92
C ASN A 90 -22.53 -1.12 -1.49
N ALA A 91 -22.87 -2.34 -1.96
CA ALA A 91 -24.13 -2.64 -2.64
C ALA A 91 -24.94 -3.77 -1.98
N ALA A 92 -24.30 -4.54 -1.08
CA ALA A 92 -24.96 -5.60 -0.35
C ALA A 92 -26.07 -5.06 0.57
N SER A 93 -27.15 -5.83 0.71
CA SER A 93 -28.18 -5.49 1.67
C SER A 93 -27.68 -5.70 3.10
N ASP A 94 -28.22 -4.93 4.05
CA ASP A 94 -27.97 -5.11 5.49
C ASP A 94 -28.16 -6.56 5.94
N ALA A 95 -29.18 -7.23 5.39
CA ALA A 95 -29.43 -8.63 5.68
C ALA A 95 -28.30 -9.54 5.20
N LEU A 96 -27.74 -9.30 4.01
CA LEU A 96 -26.61 -10.06 3.48
C LEU A 96 -25.34 -9.80 4.31
N LEU A 97 -25.07 -8.54 4.67
CA LEU A 97 -23.92 -8.18 5.49
C LEU A 97 -24.01 -8.74 6.91
N LYS A 98 -25.18 -8.67 7.56
CA LYS A 98 -25.41 -9.31 8.87
C LYS A 98 -25.13 -10.81 8.81
N ASN A 99 -25.68 -11.49 7.80
CA ASN A 99 -25.44 -12.93 7.62
C ASN A 99 -23.97 -13.23 7.33
N LEU A 100 -23.28 -12.43 6.52
CA LEU A 100 -21.84 -12.58 6.28
C LEU A 100 -21.06 -12.50 7.60
N PHE A 101 -21.31 -11.48 8.42
CA PHE A 101 -20.61 -11.30 9.68
C PHE A 101 -20.91 -12.43 10.69
N GLN A 102 -22.17 -12.86 10.78
CA GLN A 102 -22.53 -13.94 11.69
C GLN A 102 -22.00 -15.31 11.25
N THR A 103 -22.07 -15.62 9.96
CA THR A 103 -21.76 -16.96 9.45
C THR A 103 -20.30 -17.17 9.07
N ALA A 104 -19.67 -16.17 8.42
CA ALA A 104 -18.29 -16.28 7.97
C ALA A 104 -17.30 -15.74 9.01
N ALA A 105 -17.64 -14.64 9.69
CA ALA A 105 -16.78 -14.03 10.70
C ALA A 105 -17.09 -14.49 12.14
N GLY A 106 -18.21 -15.18 12.36
CA GLY A 106 -18.57 -15.77 13.65
C GLY A 106 -18.90 -14.75 14.75
N VAL A 107 -19.26 -13.51 14.39
CA VAL A 107 -19.63 -12.48 15.38
C VAL A 107 -21.10 -12.60 15.81
N ASP A 108 -21.39 -12.17 17.03
CA ASP A 108 -22.75 -12.16 17.57
C ASP A 108 -23.68 -11.16 16.84
N ALA A 109 -24.99 -11.31 17.05
CA ALA A 109 -26.01 -10.51 16.37
C ALA A 109 -25.91 -9.01 16.66
N ASP A 110 -25.60 -8.62 17.90
CA ASP A 110 -25.52 -7.22 18.29
C ASP A 110 -24.28 -6.58 17.66
N THR A 111 -23.15 -7.29 17.65
CA THR A 111 -21.93 -6.84 16.97
C THR A 111 -22.11 -6.77 15.45
N ALA A 112 -22.73 -7.77 14.82
CA ALA A 112 -23.03 -7.74 13.39
C ALA A 112 -23.95 -6.57 13.01
N ALA A 113 -24.94 -6.24 13.85
CA ALA A 113 -25.81 -5.10 13.63
C ALA A 113 -25.04 -3.77 13.69
N ARG A 114 -24.15 -3.59 14.69
CA ARG A 114 -23.29 -2.40 14.80
C ARG A 114 -22.34 -2.26 13.62
N LEU A 115 -21.79 -3.36 13.10
CA LEU A 115 -20.89 -3.31 11.94
C LEU A 115 -21.62 -2.88 10.67
N VAL A 116 -22.84 -3.35 10.45
CA VAL A 116 -23.65 -2.93 9.30
C VAL A 116 -24.01 -1.45 9.39
N ASP A 117 -24.42 -0.98 10.57
CA ASP A 117 -24.72 0.44 10.81
C ASP A 117 -23.50 1.32 10.50
N ALA A 118 -22.32 0.95 11.02
CA ALA A 118 -21.07 1.68 10.79
C ALA A 118 -20.55 1.63 9.33
N ILE A 119 -21.03 0.70 8.51
CA ILE A 119 -20.71 0.65 7.06
C ILE A 119 -21.66 1.55 6.27
N GLY A 120 -22.90 1.72 6.74
CA GLY A 120 -23.93 2.54 6.09
C GLY A 120 -23.83 4.04 6.37
N ASP A 121 -23.19 4.42 7.48
CA ASP A 121 -22.87 5.81 7.88
C ASP A 121 -21.69 6.41 7.07
#